data_AF-A0A023W8A5-F1
#
_entry.id   AF-A0A023W8A5-F1
#
_cell.length_a   1.000
_cell.length_b   1.000
_cell.length_c   1.000
_cell.angle_alpha   90.00
_cell.angle_beta   90.00
_cell.angle_gamma   90.00
#
_symmetry.space_group_name_H-M   'P 1'
#
loop_
_entity.id
_entity.type
_entity.pdbx_description
1 polymer ?
#
loop_
_entity_poly.entity_id
_entity_poly.type
_entity_poly.pdbx_seq_one_letter_code
_entity_poly.pdbx_strand_id
1 'polypeptide(L)'
;AKDMVKRMLEHDPKKRLKAADVLSHPWMREDGEAPDKPLDSTVLVRMKQFRAMNKLKKVALKVIAESLSEEEIRGLKEMFKSIDADNSGTVTFEELKNGLARFGSKISETEVRQLMDAADV
;
A
#
# COMPACT_ATOMS: atom_id res chain seq x y z
N ALA A 1 -10.97 -21.00 -10.87
CA ALA A 1 -10.61 -19.70 -10.26
C ALA A 1 -9.20 -19.69 -9.66
N LYS A 2 -8.93 -20.50 -8.62
CA LYS A 2 -7.67 -20.42 -7.82
C LYS A 2 -6.38 -20.60 -8.65
N ASP A 3 -6.39 -21.49 -9.65
CA ASP A 3 -5.25 -21.69 -10.55
C ASP A 3 -4.92 -20.44 -11.38
N MET A 4 -5.95 -19.80 -11.95
CA MET A 4 -5.80 -18.56 -12.72
C MET A 4 -5.23 -17.43 -11.86
N VAL A 5 -5.79 -17.23 -10.65
CA VAL A 5 -5.30 -16.21 -9.70
C VAL A 5 -3.85 -16.46 -9.31
N LYS A 6 -3.47 -17.73 -9.10
CA LYS A 6 -2.09 -18.10 -8.78
C LYS A 6 -1.12 -17.73 -9.91
N ARG A 7 -1.52 -17.92 -11.17
CA ARG A 7 -0.73 -17.55 -12.37
C ARG A 7 -0.69 -16.03 -12.63
N MET A 8 -1.72 -15.29 -12.20
CA MET A 8 -1.73 -13.83 -12.24
C MET A 8 -0.85 -13.20 -11.16
N LEU A 9 -0.70 -13.88 -10.01
CA LEU A 9 0.14 -13.46 -8.89
C LEU A 9 1.55 -14.07 -8.93
N GLU A 10 1.99 -14.55 -10.09
CA GLU A 10 3.36 -15.05 -10.26
C GLU A 10 4.37 -13.91 -10.02
N HIS A 11 5.39 -14.21 -9.21
CA HIS A 11 6.36 -13.22 -8.75
C HIS A 11 7.25 -12.73 -9.90
N ASP A 12 7.65 -13.66 -10.78
CA ASP A 12 8.43 -13.35 -11.98
C ASP A 12 7.55 -12.71 -13.06
N PRO A 13 7.77 -11.44 -13.43
CA PRO A 13 6.94 -10.73 -14.42
C PRO A 13 6.94 -11.37 -15.81
N LYS A 14 7.98 -12.14 -16.16
CA LYS A 14 8.07 -12.81 -17.47
C LYS A 14 7.24 -14.08 -17.53
N LYS A 15 7.01 -14.72 -16.37
CA LYS A 15 6.21 -15.94 -16.23
C LYS A 15 4.75 -15.63 -15.86
N ARG A 16 4.49 -14.42 -15.40
CA ARG A 16 3.15 -13.92 -15.10
C ARG A 16 2.27 -13.95 -16.35
N LEU A 17 1.06 -14.47 -16.17
CA LEU A 17 0.07 -14.55 -17.24
C LEU A 17 -0.26 -13.14 -17.77
N LYS A 18 -0.19 -12.92 -19.08
CA LYS A 18 -0.63 -11.66 -19.69
C LYS A 18 -2.15 -11.63 -19.76
N ALA A 19 -2.73 -10.43 -19.82
CA ALA A 19 -4.18 -10.25 -19.86
C ALA A 19 -4.86 -11.03 -21.01
N ALA A 20 -4.24 -11.08 -22.20
CA ALA A 20 -4.74 -11.87 -23.32
C ALA A 20 -4.77 -13.38 -23.02
N ASP A 21 -3.76 -13.88 -22.34
CA ASP A 21 -3.65 -15.29 -21.95
C ASP A 21 -4.65 -15.63 -20.83
N VAL A 22 -4.92 -14.69 -19.90
CA VAL A 22 -5.97 -14.80 -18.87
C VAL A 22 -7.34 -15.00 -19.50
N LEU A 23 -7.67 -14.22 -20.53
CA LEU A 23 -8.95 -14.31 -21.24
C LEU A 23 -9.14 -15.67 -21.94
N SER A 24 -8.04 -16.32 -22.31
CA SER A 24 -8.06 -17.64 -22.94
C SER A 24 -8.11 -18.81 -21.96
N HIS A 25 -7.96 -18.55 -20.65
CA HIS A 25 -7.86 -19.57 -19.63
C HIS A 25 -9.19 -20.34 -19.48
N PRO A 26 -9.18 -21.68 -19.26
CA PRO A 26 -10.39 -22.49 -19.16
C PRO A 26 -11.45 -21.95 -18.18
N TRP A 27 -11.03 -21.40 -17.04
CA TRP A 27 -11.94 -20.75 -16.08
C TRP A 27 -12.72 -19.53 -16.64
N MET A 28 -12.23 -18.89 -17.70
CA MET A 28 -12.93 -17.80 -18.40
C MET A 28 -13.74 -18.32 -19.61
N ARG A 29 -13.43 -19.51 -20.13
CA ARG A 29 -14.00 -20.07 -21.38
C ARG A 29 -15.07 -21.13 -21.16
N GLU A 30 -14.87 -22.02 -20.20
CA GLU A 30 -15.84 -23.01 -19.75
C GLU A 30 -16.43 -22.51 -18.44
N ASP A 31 -17.76 -22.31 -18.41
CA ASP A 31 -18.52 -21.74 -17.28
C ASP A 31 -18.32 -20.23 -17.02
N GLY A 32 -18.11 -19.44 -18.08
CA GLY A 32 -17.98 -17.98 -18.03
C GLY A 32 -19.23 -17.20 -17.59
N GLU A 33 -20.25 -17.87 -17.05
CA GLU A 33 -21.28 -17.20 -16.26
C GLU A 33 -20.76 -17.10 -14.82
N ALA A 34 -20.36 -15.88 -14.43
CA ALA A 34 -20.30 -15.57 -13.01
C ALA A 34 -21.61 -16.07 -12.39
N PRO A 35 -21.58 -16.89 -11.32
CA PRO A 35 -22.81 -17.40 -10.74
C PRO A 35 -23.73 -16.22 -10.50
N ASP A 36 -24.93 -16.21 -11.08
CA ASP A 36 -25.98 -15.20 -10.81
C ASP A 36 -26.44 -15.22 -9.34
N LYS A 37 -25.82 -16.06 -8.52
CA LYS A 37 -25.87 -15.98 -7.07
C LYS A 37 -25.33 -14.61 -6.66
N PRO A 38 -26.19 -13.72 -6.12
CA PRO A 38 -25.73 -12.46 -5.60
C PRO A 38 -24.61 -12.71 -4.58
N LEU A 39 -23.60 -11.83 -4.60
CA LEU A 39 -22.53 -11.86 -3.61
C LEU A 39 -23.15 -12.02 -2.23
N ASP A 40 -22.71 -13.05 -1.51
CA ASP A 40 -23.25 -13.35 -0.19
C ASP A 40 -23.19 -12.08 0.67
N SER A 41 -24.30 -11.78 1.36
CA SER A 41 -24.44 -10.60 2.21
C SER A 41 -23.30 -10.48 3.22
N THR A 42 -22.75 -11.61 3.67
CA THR A 42 -21.56 -11.68 4.52
C THR A 42 -20.32 -11.05 3.87
N VAL A 43 -20.12 -11.25 2.57
CA VAL A 43 -18.99 -10.66 1.82
C VAL A 43 -19.18 -9.16 1.70
N LEU A 44 -20.39 -8.69 1.40
CA LEU A 44 -20.71 -7.26 1.34
C LEU A 44 -20.55 -6.58 2.71
N VAL A 45 -20.99 -7.24 3.78
CA VAL A 45 -20.80 -6.79 5.16
C VAL A 45 -19.31 -6.72 5.50
N ARG A 46 -18.53 -7.75 5.14
CA ARG A 46 -17.07 -7.75 5.34
C ARG A 46 -16.37 -6.65 4.54
N MET A 47 -16.77 -6.39 3.30
CA MET A 47 -16.22 -5.28 2.48
C MET A 47 -16.57 -3.91 3.09
N LYS A 48 -17.80 -3.74 3.57
CA LYS A 48 -18.25 -2.50 4.24
C LYS A 48 -17.52 -2.30 5.57
N GLN A 49 -17.38 -3.35 6.38
CA GLN A 49 -16.62 -3.34 7.63
C GLN A 49 -15.14 -3.05 7.38
N PHE A 50 -14.54 -3.66 6.36
CA PHE A 50 -13.13 -3.41 6.01
C PHE A 50 -12.90 -1.95 5.59
N ARG A 51 -13.76 -1.40 4.73
CA ARG A 51 -13.72 0.03 4.35
C ARG A 51 -13.88 0.94 5.57
N ALA A 52 -14.82 0.62 6.47
CA ALA A 52 -15.07 1.40 7.68
C ALA A 52 -13.91 1.30 8.68
N MET A 53 -13.36 0.11 8.90
CA MET A 53 -12.21 -0.10 9.79
C MET A 53 -10.95 0.56 9.28
N ASN A 54 -10.69 0.56 7.96
CA ASN A 54 -9.54 1.27 7.41
C ASN A 54 -9.68 2.79 7.56
N LYS A 55 -10.90 3.33 7.39
CA LYS A 55 -11.17 4.74 7.69
C LYS A 55 -11.01 5.04 9.18
N LEU A 56 -11.55 4.21 10.06
CA LEU A 56 -11.45 4.39 11.51
C LEU A 56 -9.99 4.32 11.97
N LYS A 57 -9.22 3.36 11.47
CA LYS A 57 -7.77 3.25 11.75
C LYS A 57 -7.02 4.49 11.27
N LYS A 58 -7.30 4.99 10.05
CA LYS A 58 -6.69 6.23 9.53
C LYS A 58 -7.04 7.45 10.38
N VAL A 59 -8.32 7.61 10.76
CA VAL A 59 -8.77 8.71 11.63
C VAL A 59 -8.16 8.59 13.02
N ALA A 60 -8.10 7.39 13.60
CA ALA A 60 -7.47 7.16 14.91
C ALA A 60 -5.96 7.48 14.88
N LEU A 61 -5.24 7.06 13.84
CA LEU A 61 -3.82 7.44 13.68
C LEU A 61 -3.65 8.95 13.58
N LYS A 62 -4.53 9.62 12.83
CA LYS A 62 -4.51 11.09 12.70
C LYS A 62 -4.78 11.78 14.03
N VAL A 63 -5.79 11.33 14.78
CA VAL A 63 -6.11 11.87 16.12
C VAL A 63 -4.96 11.61 17.09
N ILE A 64 -4.33 10.43 17.05
CA ILE A 64 -3.15 10.14 17.86
C ILE A 64 -2.02 11.11 17.50
N ALA A 65 -1.70 11.28 16.21
CA ALA A 65 -0.69 12.22 15.75
C ALA A 65 -1.00 13.68 16.14
N GLU A 66 -2.27 14.09 16.15
CA GLU A 66 -2.72 15.42 16.60
C GLU A 66 -2.72 15.56 18.13
N SER A 67 -2.83 14.45 18.87
CA SER A 67 -2.86 14.42 20.34
C SER A 67 -1.50 14.21 21.00
N LEU A 68 -0.48 13.80 20.23
CA LEU A 68 0.90 13.71 20.70
C LEU A 68 1.41 15.11 21.02
N SER A 69 2.06 15.28 22.16
CA SER A 69 2.59 16.57 22.60
C SER A 69 3.72 17.05 21.69
N GLU A 70 3.94 18.37 21.61
CA GLU A 70 5.06 18.91 20.81
C GLU A 70 6.42 18.33 21.24
N GLU A 71 6.58 17.95 22.51
CA GLU A 71 7.79 17.32 23.04
C GLU A 71 7.99 15.88 22.51
N GLU A 72 6.91 15.11 22.38
CA GLU A 72 6.93 13.75 21.80
C GLU A 72 7.15 13.77 20.29
N ILE A 73 6.63 14.80 19.60
CA ILE A 73 6.80 14.97 18.15
C ILE A 73 8.12 15.70 17.82
N ARG A 74 8.74 16.45 18.75
CA ARG A 74 9.95 17.25 18.49
C ARG A 74 11.06 16.44 17.84
N GLY A 75 11.35 15.24 18.35
CA GLY A 75 12.37 14.36 17.78
C GLY A 75 12.02 13.89 16.36
N LEU A 76 10.75 13.55 16.11
CA LEU A 76 10.27 13.22 14.76
C LEU A 76 10.30 14.42 13.81
N LYS A 77 9.99 15.63 14.31
CA LYS A 77 9.97 16.88 13.55
C LYS A 77 11.38 17.34 13.20
N GLU A 78 12.33 17.19 14.12
CA GLU A 78 13.76 17.42 13.86
C GLU A 78 14.31 16.41 12.85
N MET A 79 13.93 15.13 12.97
CA MET A 79 14.32 14.12 12.00
C MET A 79 13.73 14.43 10.62
N PHE A 80 12.45 14.81 10.52
CA PHE A 80 11.81 15.21 9.26
C PHE A 80 12.52 16.43 8.65
N LYS A 81 12.79 17.47 9.43
CA LYS A 81 13.56 18.65 8.99
C LYS A 81 15.00 18.32 8.59
N SER A 82 15.60 17.28 9.16
CA SER A 82 16.95 16.85 8.76
C SER A 82 16.97 16.13 7.41
N ILE A 83 15.81 15.62 6.98
CA ILE A 83 15.60 14.92 5.71
C ILE A 83 15.13 15.90 4.63
N ASP A 84 14.19 16.80 4.96
CA ASP A 84 13.70 17.92 4.15
C ASP A 84 14.83 18.96 3.97
N ALA A 85 15.67 18.74 2.96
CA ALA A 85 16.90 19.50 2.76
C ALA A 85 16.60 20.88 2.17
N ASP A 86 15.48 21.02 1.46
CA ASP A 86 15.03 22.27 0.86
C ASP A 86 14.08 23.09 1.77
N ASN A 87 13.70 22.57 2.94
CA ASN A 87 12.72 23.16 3.86
C ASN A 87 11.38 23.47 3.17
N SER A 88 11.00 22.70 2.16
CA SER A 88 9.71 22.84 1.48
C SER A 88 8.54 22.44 2.39
N GLY A 89 8.81 21.74 3.48
CA GLY A 89 7.80 21.12 4.34
C GLY A 89 7.27 19.81 3.75
N THR A 90 7.83 19.36 2.62
CA THR A 90 7.53 18.08 1.98
C THR A 90 8.81 17.30 1.83
N VAL A 91 8.75 15.97 1.95
CA VAL A 91 9.92 15.12 1.74
C VAL A 91 9.76 14.41 0.41
N THR A 92 10.66 14.69 -0.52
CA THR A 92 10.70 14.00 -1.82
C THR A 92 11.33 12.61 -1.69
N PHE A 93 11.13 11.75 -2.69
CA PHE A 93 11.75 10.43 -2.74
C PHE A 93 13.29 10.49 -2.63
N GLU A 94 13.92 11.48 -3.27
CA GLU A 94 15.37 11.66 -3.23
C GLU A 94 15.84 12.12 -1.85
N GLU A 95 15.12 13.03 -1.21
CA GLU A 95 15.40 13.48 0.15
C GLU A 95 15.25 12.35 1.16
N LEU A 96 14.17 11.56 1.07
CA LEU A 96 13.96 10.40 1.92
C LEU A 96 15.08 9.37 1.75
N LYS A 97 15.46 9.08 0.50
CA LYS A 97 16.55 8.15 0.17
C LYS A 97 17.88 8.63 0.75
N ASN A 98 18.21 9.90 0.53
CA ASN A 98 19.47 10.49 0.99
C ASN A 98 19.50 10.64 2.51
N GLY A 99 18.38 11.01 3.13
CA GLY A 99 18.20 11.10 4.58
C GLY A 99 18.39 9.75 5.25
N LEU A 100 17.68 8.71 4.79
CA LEU A 100 17.80 7.36 5.33
C LEU A 100 19.19 6.74 5.15
N ALA A 101 19.87 7.06 4.05
CA ALA A 101 21.26 6.66 3.83
C ALA A 101 22.23 7.32 4.83
N ARG A 102 21.99 8.58 5.23
CA ARG A 102 22.78 9.29 6.27
C ARG A 102 22.59 8.68 7.66
N PHE A 103 21.42 8.13 7.95
CA PHE A 103 21.13 7.44 9.21
C PHE A 103 21.66 5.98 9.27
N GLY A 104 22.44 5.55 8.27
CA GLY A 104 23.20 4.30 8.31
C GLY A 104 22.43 3.06 7.83
N SER A 105 21.19 3.22 7.38
CA SER A 105 20.38 2.12 6.86
C SER A 105 20.65 1.93 5.37
N LYS A 106 21.20 0.77 4.97
CA LYS A 106 21.26 0.35 3.56
C LYS A 106 19.86 -0.08 3.11
N ILE A 107 18.96 0.89 2.96
CA ILE A 107 17.60 0.67 2.49
C ILE A 107 17.61 0.64 0.97
N SER A 108 17.00 -0.38 0.39
CA SER A 108 16.86 -0.50 -1.06
C SER A 108 15.90 0.55 -1.61
N GLU A 109 16.07 0.97 -2.87
CA GLU A 109 15.15 1.92 -3.51
C GLU A 109 13.69 1.44 -3.47
N THR A 110 13.49 0.11 -3.53
CA THR A 110 12.17 -0.52 -3.40
C THR A 110 11.55 -0.30 -2.03
N GLU A 111 12.32 -0.40 -0.95
CA GLU A 111 11.83 -0.16 0.41
C GLU A 111 11.56 1.33 0.65
N VAL A 112 12.40 2.23 0.12
CA VAL A 112 12.12 3.69 0.17
C VAL A 112 10.79 4.00 -0.53
N ARG A 113 10.54 3.37 -1.68
CA ARG A 113 9.30 3.57 -2.43
C ARG A 113 8.07 3.03 -1.69
N GLN A 114 8.19 1.87 -1.07
CA GLN A 114 7.12 1.31 -0.23
C GLN A 114 6.82 2.16 1.00
N LEU A 115 7.85 2.75 1.62
CA LEU A 115 7.68 3.69 2.73
C LEU A 115 6.99 4.98 2.27
N MET A 116 7.36 5.50 1.10
CA MET A 116 6.72 6.68 0.49
C MET A 116 5.23 6.42 0.21
N ASP A 117 4.91 5.31 -0.47
CA ASP A 117 3.53 4.93 -0.82
C ASP A 117 2.66 4.64 0.42
N ALA A 118 3.27 4.21 1.53
CA ALA A 118 2.57 3.97 2.78
C ALA A 118 2.29 5.27 3.57
N ALA A 119 3.11 6.30 3.38
CA ALA A 119 3.01 7.59 4.05
C ALA A 119 2.13 8.59 3.30
N ASP A 120 2.04 8.49 1.97
CA ASP A 120 1.19 9.34 1.12
C ASP A 120 -0.28 8.89 1.20
N VAL A 121 -1.19 9.77 1.62
CA VAL A 121 -2.62 9.47 1.95
C VAL A 121 -3.60 10.16 1.03
#